data_AF-A0A9W8I2L7-F1
#
_entry.id   AF-A0A9W8I2L7-F1
#
_cell.length_a   1.000
_cell.length_b   1.000
_cell.length_c   1.000
_cell.angle_alpha   90.00
_cell.angle_beta   90.00
_cell.angle_gamma   90.00
#
_symmetry.space_group_name_H-M   'P 1'
#
loop_
_entity.id
_entity.type
_entity.pdbx_description
1 polymer ?
#
loop_
_entity_poly.entity_id
_entity_poly.type
_entity_poly.pdbx_seq_one_letter_code
_entity_poly.pdbx_strand_id
1 'polypeptide(L)'
;PAGEVSNYVLAAVALGSGGGGVLRGFANRAFPYTNLTNLDTLLSFPGYIAGVTNPAFEEHPEWWDLLCNINTGKVTVSPALAMPPGAGGQGKAQTDSLRRSLDSVSLSRNRSFSSREGKPDKWNNSDTEFVQDLMLAIERHYGEVAIRAKVENYVRHFMSLVPLYEYERNGSSQLGDPAHLASEKTEVDGYAISPGDKETRDHELAFYQNRIEGFIGTQAYYNSLADHQSMQSSSVIRGIDIAHMVHCLRNSTNLDVNEVEAIYKRLDEQVVTDEQVTELLASLPQSQGGLQPLAYGFYHPSPAIRLYTVRLFQKIEGNQAGSRYVRSTNFFHQCAFSNLRYAFPC
;
A
#
# COMPACT_ATOMS: atom_id res chain seq x y z
N PRO A 1 11.70 -31.14 0.08
CA PRO A 1 11.71 -30.41 -1.23
C PRO A 1 10.33 -29.90 -1.68
N ALA A 2 9.36 -30.76 -1.97
CA ALA A 2 8.07 -30.30 -2.52
C ALA A 2 7.25 -29.44 -1.54
N GLY A 3 7.19 -29.82 -0.26
CA GLY A 3 6.49 -29.02 0.76
C GLY A 3 7.13 -27.65 1.03
N GLU A 4 8.46 -27.57 0.93
CA GLU A 4 9.20 -26.32 1.07
C GLU A 4 8.92 -25.37 -0.10
N VAL A 5 9.03 -25.87 -1.33
CA VAL A 5 8.66 -25.13 -2.55
C VAL A 5 7.23 -24.61 -2.48
N SER A 6 6.28 -25.45 -2.03
CA SER A 6 4.89 -25.06 -1.83
C SER A 6 4.74 -23.90 -0.83
N ASN A 7 5.47 -23.92 0.29
CA ASN A 7 5.44 -22.83 1.26
C ASN A 7 5.98 -21.52 0.68
N TYR A 8 7.05 -21.57 -0.13
CA TYR A 8 7.56 -20.38 -0.80
C TYR A 8 6.55 -19.79 -1.79
N VAL A 9 5.82 -20.62 -2.54
CA VAL A 9 4.76 -20.15 -3.45
C VAL A 9 3.65 -19.44 -2.67
N LEU A 10 3.16 -20.06 -1.58
CA LEU A 10 2.11 -19.48 -0.76
C LEU A 10 2.57 -18.17 -0.08
N ALA A 11 3.82 -18.11 0.38
CA ALA A 11 4.41 -16.90 0.93
C ALA A 11 4.51 -15.79 -0.13
N ALA A 12 4.98 -16.11 -1.34
CA ALA A 12 5.06 -15.15 -2.45
C ALA A 12 3.67 -14.61 -2.84
N VAL A 13 2.64 -15.47 -2.83
CA VAL A 13 1.24 -15.09 -3.06
C VAL A 13 0.72 -14.15 -1.98
N ALA A 14 1.00 -14.46 -0.70
CA ALA A 14 0.60 -13.62 0.42
C ALA A 14 1.30 -12.24 0.37
N LEU A 15 2.59 -12.20 0.07
CA LEU A 15 3.33 -10.94 -0.05
C LEU A 15 2.90 -10.14 -1.29
N GLY A 16 2.77 -10.78 -2.45
CA GLY A 16 2.37 -10.15 -3.71
C GLY A 16 0.95 -9.58 -3.69
N SER A 17 0.06 -10.13 -2.87
CA SER A 17 -1.29 -9.58 -2.63
C SER A 17 -1.32 -8.42 -1.63
N GLY A 18 -0.17 -7.97 -1.12
CA GLY A 18 -0.10 -6.93 -0.08
C GLY A 18 -0.39 -7.50 1.30
N GLY A 19 0.32 -8.56 1.70
CA GLY A 19 0.10 -9.20 3.02
C GLY A 19 -1.19 -10.01 3.12
N GLY A 20 -1.86 -10.29 1.99
CA GLY A 20 -3.15 -10.99 1.92
C GLY A 20 -4.39 -10.08 2.07
N GLY A 21 -4.21 -8.76 2.18
CA GLY A 21 -5.29 -7.83 2.50
C GLY A 21 -5.63 -6.78 1.43
N VAL A 22 -4.78 -6.57 0.41
CA VAL A 22 -4.96 -5.47 -0.55
C VAL A 22 -5.53 -5.94 -1.88
N LEU A 23 -4.92 -6.96 -2.49
CA LEU A 23 -5.31 -7.44 -3.82
C LEU A 23 -5.83 -8.88 -3.76
N ARG A 24 -7.07 -9.09 -4.23
CA ARG A 24 -7.66 -10.44 -4.31
C ARG A 24 -7.36 -11.13 -5.65
N GLY A 25 -7.45 -12.46 -5.64
CA GLY A 25 -7.34 -13.29 -6.84
C GLY A 25 -5.94 -13.85 -7.12
N PHE A 26 -4.93 -13.50 -6.31
CA PHE A 26 -3.59 -14.10 -6.41
C PHE A 26 -3.59 -15.61 -6.11
N ALA A 27 -4.46 -16.06 -5.20
CA ALA A 27 -4.63 -17.49 -4.91
C ALA A 27 -5.11 -18.30 -6.13
N ASN A 28 -5.88 -17.69 -7.05
CA ASN A 28 -6.39 -18.37 -8.26
C ASN A 28 -5.29 -18.61 -9.30
N ARG A 29 -4.11 -18.02 -9.10
CA ARG A 29 -2.93 -18.11 -9.98
C ARG A 29 -1.76 -18.81 -9.30
N ALA A 30 -1.99 -19.34 -8.11
CA ALA A 30 -0.99 -20.03 -7.32
C ALA A 30 -1.02 -21.53 -7.64
N PHE A 31 0.13 -22.07 -8.01
CA PHE A 31 0.34 -23.50 -8.21
C PHE A 31 1.43 -23.94 -7.23
N PRO A 32 1.08 -24.25 -5.97
CA PRO A 32 2.08 -24.56 -4.94
C PRO A 32 3.01 -25.70 -5.33
N TYR A 33 2.52 -26.62 -6.17
CA TYR A 33 3.34 -27.60 -6.86
C TYR A 33 2.79 -27.88 -8.26
N THR A 34 3.67 -27.93 -9.26
CA THR A 34 3.33 -28.34 -10.63
C THR A 34 4.41 -29.24 -11.23
N ASN A 35 4.01 -30.01 -12.24
CA ASN A 35 4.83 -30.98 -12.95
C ASN A 35 4.72 -30.78 -14.47
N LEU A 36 5.56 -31.48 -15.24
CA LEU A 36 5.56 -31.36 -16.69
C LEU A 36 4.27 -31.85 -17.36
N THR A 37 3.53 -32.77 -16.73
CA THR A 37 2.26 -33.26 -17.31
C THR A 37 1.18 -32.20 -17.35
N ASN A 38 1.24 -31.21 -16.44
CA ASN A 38 0.26 -30.14 -16.34
C ASN A 38 0.80 -28.81 -16.92
N LEU A 39 1.91 -28.86 -17.67
CA LEU A 39 2.57 -27.67 -18.21
C LEU A 39 1.64 -26.90 -19.15
N ASP A 40 0.93 -27.58 -20.05
CA ASP A 40 -0.01 -26.92 -20.97
C ASP A 40 -1.13 -26.19 -20.23
N THR A 41 -1.60 -26.77 -19.12
CA THR A 41 -2.58 -26.13 -18.25
C THR A 41 -1.99 -24.90 -17.57
N LEU A 42 -0.75 -24.99 -17.06
CA LEU A 42 -0.06 -23.87 -16.44
C LEU A 42 0.12 -22.69 -17.41
N LEU A 43 0.59 -22.97 -18.62
CA LEU A 43 0.83 -21.98 -19.67
C LEU A 43 -0.46 -21.39 -20.26
N SER A 44 -1.61 -22.01 -20.03
CA SER A 44 -2.91 -21.44 -20.42
C SER A 44 -3.31 -20.23 -19.57
N PHE A 45 -2.75 -20.08 -18.37
CA PHE A 45 -3.03 -18.93 -17.51
C PHE A 45 -2.22 -17.71 -17.95
N PRO A 46 -2.82 -16.50 -17.99
CA PRO A 46 -2.11 -15.29 -18.41
C PRO A 46 -1.06 -14.79 -17.40
N GLY A 47 -0.83 -15.52 -16.31
CA GLY A 47 0.14 -15.19 -15.27
C GLY A 47 -0.06 -16.11 -14.06
N TYR A 48 1.05 -16.61 -13.50
CA TYR A 48 1.03 -17.64 -12.48
C TYR A 48 2.24 -17.54 -11.53
N ILE A 49 2.11 -18.14 -10.34
CA ILE A 49 3.23 -18.38 -9.41
C ILE A 49 3.27 -19.88 -9.16
N ALA A 50 4.32 -20.54 -9.62
CA ALA A 50 4.41 -21.99 -9.60
C ALA A 50 5.62 -22.51 -8.84
N GLY A 51 5.40 -23.59 -8.10
CA GLY A 51 6.42 -24.34 -7.40
C GLY A 51 6.84 -25.57 -8.19
N VAL A 52 8.12 -25.70 -8.51
CA VAL A 52 8.64 -26.82 -9.30
C VAL A 52 9.88 -27.41 -8.64
N THR A 53 10.05 -28.73 -8.79
CA THR A 53 11.28 -29.44 -8.39
C THR A 53 12.02 -30.04 -9.58
N ASN A 54 11.44 -29.96 -10.78
CA ASN A 54 12.04 -30.51 -11.99
C ASN A 54 13.04 -29.51 -12.58
N PRO A 55 14.32 -29.88 -12.75
CA PRO A 55 15.35 -28.98 -13.30
C PRO A 55 15.08 -28.57 -14.76
N ALA A 56 14.23 -29.28 -15.50
CA ALA A 56 13.86 -28.90 -16.86
C ALA A 56 13.33 -27.45 -16.95
N PHE A 57 12.70 -26.93 -15.90
CA PHE A 57 12.26 -25.53 -15.87
C PHE A 57 13.44 -24.54 -15.97
N GLU A 58 14.66 -24.89 -15.53
CA GLU A 58 15.82 -24.00 -15.70
C GLU A 58 16.29 -23.91 -17.16
N GLU A 59 16.06 -24.97 -17.95
CA GLU A 59 16.48 -25.08 -19.35
C GLU A 59 15.50 -24.42 -20.33
N HIS A 60 14.26 -24.18 -19.89
CA HIS A 60 13.16 -23.65 -20.70
C HIS A 60 12.70 -22.26 -20.23
N PRO A 61 13.46 -21.19 -20.53
CA PRO A 61 13.13 -19.82 -20.14
C PRO A 61 11.87 -19.27 -20.82
N GLU A 62 11.35 -19.92 -21.85
CA GLU A 62 10.10 -19.56 -22.51
C GLU A 62 8.85 -19.84 -21.67
N TRP A 63 8.96 -20.63 -20.60
CA TRP A 63 7.81 -20.96 -19.76
C TRP A 63 7.52 -19.89 -18.71
N TRP A 64 8.53 -19.15 -18.25
CA TRP A 64 8.43 -18.25 -17.10
C TRP A 64 9.15 -16.93 -17.35
N ASP A 65 8.74 -15.89 -16.62
CA ASP A 65 9.39 -14.58 -16.66
C ASP A 65 10.52 -14.46 -15.63
N LEU A 66 10.31 -15.01 -14.44
CA LEU A 66 11.25 -15.03 -13.32
C LEU A 66 11.38 -16.44 -12.74
N LEU A 67 12.61 -16.87 -12.48
CA LEU A 67 12.93 -18.14 -11.84
C LEU A 67 13.75 -17.89 -10.56
N CYS A 68 13.21 -18.29 -9.41
CA CYS A 68 13.91 -18.22 -8.12
C CYS A 68 14.37 -19.62 -7.69
N ASN A 69 15.68 -19.82 -7.65
CA ASN A 69 16.26 -21.07 -7.16
C ASN A 69 16.45 -20.98 -5.63
N ILE A 70 15.57 -21.64 -4.89
CA ILE A 70 15.50 -21.59 -3.41
C ILE A 70 16.80 -22.08 -2.75
N ASN A 71 17.45 -23.11 -3.34
CA ASN A 71 18.67 -23.69 -2.77
C ASN A 71 19.87 -22.75 -2.86
N THR A 72 19.96 -21.98 -3.95
CA THR A 72 21.09 -21.06 -4.21
C THR A 72 20.76 -19.61 -3.82
N GLY A 73 19.49 -19.27 -3.66
CA GLY A 73 19.00 -17.90 -3.52
C GLY A 73 19.12 -17.07 -4.80
N LYS A 74 19.49 -17.68 -5.94
CA LYS A 74 19.67 -16.98 -7.21
C LYS A 74 18.32 -16.76 -7.88
N VAL A 75 18.04 -15.53 -8.29
CA VAL A 75 16.89 -15.19 -9.12
C VAL A 75 17.35 -14.88 -10.54
N THR A 76 16.71 -15.50 -11.51
CA THR A 76 17.04 -15.39 -12.95
C THR A 76 15.86 -14.78 -13.69
N VAL A 77 16.14 -13.78 -14.54
CA VAL A 77 15.14 -13.16 -15.43
C VAL A 77 15.23 -13.79 -16.81
N SER A 78 14.09 -14.23 -17.34
CA SER A 78 14.03 -14.86 -18.64
C SER A 78 14.48 -13.90 -19.75
N PRO A 79 15.31 -14.36 -20.70
CA PRO A 79 15.61 -13.60 -21.91
C PRO A 79 14.40 -13.43 -22.83
N ALA A 80 13.37 -14.27 -22.69
CA ALA A 80 12.15 -14.26 -23.50
C ALA A 80 11.08 -13.28 -22.97
N LEU A 81 11.37 -12.53 -21.89
CA LEU A 81 10.45 -11.57 -21.30
C LEU A 81 9.97 -10.57 -22.36
N ALA A 82 8.66 -10.57 -22.61
CA ALA A 82 8.07 -9.75 -23.66
C ALA A 82 8.22 -8.26 -23.35
N MET A 83 8.63 -7.49 -24.35
CA MET A 83 8.73 -6.03 -24.27
C MET A 83 7.34 -5.41 -24.46
N PRO A 84 6.95 -4.40 -23.65
CA PRO A 84 5.69 -3.70 -23.86
C PRO A 84 5.58 -3.11 -25.28
N PRO A 85 4.40 -3.19 -25.93
CA PRO A 85 4.19 -2.66 -27.27
C PRO A 85 4.35 -1.13 -27.26
N GLY A 86 5.39 -0.62 -27.95
CA GLY A 86 5.73 0.81 -28.01
C GLY A 86 7.16 1.14 -27.56
N ALA A 87 7.87 0.22 -26.91
CA ALA A 87 9.25 0.40 -26.45
C ALA A 87 10.32 0.21 -27.55
N GLY A 88 10.05 0.73 -28.75
CA GLY A 88 10.96 0.69 -29.90
C GLY A 88 12.18 1.59 -29.71
N GLY A 89 13.08 1.25 -28.79
CA GLY A 89 14.35 1.93 -28.57
C GLY A 89 14.89 1.91 -27.14
N GLN A 90 14.05 1.67 -26.12
CA GLN A 90 14.43 1.72 -24.69
C GLN A 90 14.45 0.34 -23.99
N GLY A 91 14.33 -0.76 -24.73
CA GLY A 91 14.08 -2.07 -24.13
C GLY A 91 15.23 -2.68 -23.31
N LYS A 92 16.48 -2.39 -23.65
CA LYS A 92 17.63 -2.84 -22.83
C LYS A 92 17.61 -2.21 -21.44
N ALA A 93 17.25 -0.93 -21.34
CA ALA A 93 17.27 -0.20 -20.07
C ALA A 93 16.27 -0.76 -19.05
N GLN A 94 15.08 -1.21 -19.46
CA GLN A 94 14.05 -1.74 -18.56
C GLN A 94 14.40 -3.14 -18.02
N THR A 95 14.90 -4.03 -18.89
CA THR A 95 15.45 -5.33 -18.45
C THR A 95 16.69 -5.15 -17.58
N ASP A 96 17.53 -4.14 -17.87
CA ASP A 96 18.69 -3.80 -17.05
C ASP A 96 18.30 -3.19 -15.71
N SER A 97 17.18 -2.45 -15.62
CA SER A 97 16.66 -1.93 -14.35
C SER A 97 16.06 -3.03 -13.47
N LEU A 98 15.31 -3.98 -14.06
CA LEU A 98 14.85 -5.17 -13.33
C LEU A 98 16.03 -6.03 -12.86
N ARG A 99 17.00 -6.30 -13.74
CA ARG A 99 18.25 -7.00 -13.37
C ARG A 99 19.01 -6.26 -12.27
N ARG A 100 19.14 -4.94 -12.34
CA ARG A 100 19.78 -4.12 -11.29
C ARG A 100 19.01 -4.12 -9.97
N SER A 101 17.69 -4.13 -10.00
CA SER A 101 16.85 -4.26 -8.80
C SER A 101 16.95 -5.66 -8.18
N LEU A 102 17.08 -6.72 -8.99
CA LEU A 102 17.34 -8.07 -8.50
C LEU A 102 18.77 -8.25 -7.96
N ASP A 103 19.76 -7.59 -8.56
CA ASP A 103 21.14 -7.54 -8.05
C ASP A 103 21.22 -6.81 -6.70
N SER A 104 20.35 -5.81 -6.44
CA SER A 104 20.28 -5.14 -5.13
C SER A 104 19.52 -5.94 -4.06
N VAL A 105 18.62 -6.84 -4.46
CA VAL A 105 17.77 -7.65 -3.56
C VAL A 105 18.31 -9.07 -3.34
N SER A 106 19.43 -9.44 -3.97
CA SER A 106 20.04 -10.77 -3.87
C SER A 106 20.37 -11.15 -2.41
N LEU A 107 19.62 -12.13 -1.89
CA LEU A 107 19.63 -12.68 -0.51
C LEU A 107 20.95 -13.37 -0.07
N SER A 108 22.04 -13.14 -0.80
CA SER A 108 23.35 -13.73 -0.51
C SER A 108 23.96 -13.07 0.73
N ARG A 109 24.01 -13.82 1.83
CA ARG A 109 24.47 -13.42 3.17
C ARG A 109 25.92 -12.92 3.26
N ASN A 110 26.66 -12.84 2.16
CA ASN A 110 28.09 -12.61 2.17
C ASN A 110 28.60 -11.94 0.87
N ARG A 111 28.12 -10.73 0.54
CA ARG A 111 28.89 -9.82 -0.35
C ARG A 111 28.82 -8.38 0.13
N SER A 112 30.01 -7.80 0.30
CA SER A 112 30.27 -6.37 0.31
C SER A 112 29.62 -5.73 -0.91
N PHE A 113 28.85 -4.67 -0.68
CA PHE A 113 28.30 -3.76 -1.68
C PHE A 113 29.44 -3.14 -2.51
N SER A 114 29.86 -3.82 -3.57
CA SER A 114 30.75 -3.23 -4.57
C SER A 114 29.86 -2.53 -5.59
N SER A 115 29.60 -1.26 -5.35
CA SER A 115 29.11 -0.31 -6.33
C SER A 115 30.04 -0.33 -7.54
N ARG A 116 29.65 -1.02 -8.61
CA ARG A 116 30.27 -0.84 -9.91
C ARG A 116 29.87 0.55 -10.39
N GLU A 117 30.84 1.41 -10.69
CA GLU A 117 30.67 2.82 -11.08
C GLU A 117 29.74 2.96 -12.30
N GLY A 118 28.45 3.06 -12.02
CA GLY A 118 27.43 3.66 -12.85
C GLY A 118 26.64 4.58 -11.93
N LYS A 119 26.35 5.80 -12.36
CA LYS A 119 25.55 6.75 -11.57
C LYS A 119 24.34 6.00 -11.00
N PRO A 120 24.11 5.98 -9.68
CA PRO A 120 22.94 5.34 -9.14
C PRO A 120 21.75 6.05 -9.77
N ASP A 121 20.88 5.30 -10.46
CA ASP A 121 19.59 5.81 -10.88
C ASP A 121 18.91 6.26 -9.58
N LYS A 122 18.86 7.59 -9.37
CA LYS A 122 18.45 8.25 -8.11
C LYS A 122 17.06 7.78 -7.63
N TRP A 123 16.32 7.13 -8.53
CA TRP A 123 14.98 6.61 -8.32
C TRP A 123 14.89 5.16 -7.83
N ASN A 124 15.96 4.37 -7.85
CA ASN A 124 15.94 3.00 -7.31
C ASN A 124 15.82 2.95 -5.77
N ASN A 125 15.59 4.09 -5.12
CA ASN A 125 15.70 4.25 -3.69
C ASN A 125 14.49 3.72 -2.91
N SER A 126 13.25 3.96 -3.36
CA SER A 126 12.04 3.60 -2.56
C SER A 126 11.87 2.09 -2.39
N ASP A 127 11.99 1.32 -3.47
CA ASP A 127 11.91 -0.15 -3.41
C ASP A 127 13.08 -0.74 -2.61
N THR A 128 14.29 -0.19 -2.78
CA THR A 128 15.48 -0.64 -2.06
C THR A 128 15.37 -0.33 -0.56
N GLU A 129 14.88 0.85 -0.22
CA GLU A 129 14.61 1.28 1.16
C GLU A 129 13.55 0.40 1.81
N PHE A 130 12.44 0.14 1.10
CA PHE A 130 11.41 -0.79 1.55
C PHE A 130 11.98 -2.18 1.83
N VAL A 131 12.74 -2.75 0.89
CA VAL A 131 13.37 -4.07 1.08
C VAL A 131 14.35 -4.05 2.25
N GLN A 132 15.15 -2.98 2.41
CA GLN A 132 16.09 -2.86 3.51
C GLN A 132 15.37 -2.78 4.87
N ASP A 133 14.29 -2.01 4.98
CA ASP A 133 13.45 -1.94 6.18
C ASP A 133 12.78 -3.30 6.49
N LEU A 134 12.34 -4.02 5.46
CA LEU A 134 11.78 -5.36 5.62
C LEU A 134 12.83 -6.35 6.15
N MET A 135 14.03 -6.35 5.58
CA MET A 135 15.15 -7.20 6.02
C MET A 135 15.57 -6.87 7.45
N LEU A 136 15.66 -5.59 7.80
CA LEU A 136 15.95 -5.13 9.16
C LEU A 136 14.87 -5.61 10.16
N ALA A 137 13.59 -5.55 9.79
CA ALA A 137 12.51 -6.03 10.64
C ALA A 137 12.58 -7.55 10.86
N ILE A 138 12.98 -8.31 9.84
CA ILE A 138 13.22 -9.76 9.94
C ILE A 138 14.43 -10.05 10.86
N GLU A 139 15.53 -9.31 10.72
CA GLU A 139 16.71 -9.42 11.58
C GLU A 139 16.40 -9.10 13.05
N ARG A 140 15.47 -8.16 13.28
CA ARG A 140 14.97 -7.80 14.62
C ARG A 140 13.91 -8.77 15.15
N HIS A 141 13.63 -9.87 14.44
CA HIS A 141 12.65 -10.88 14.82
C HIS A 141 11.23 -10.34 15.04
N TYR A 142 10.82 -9.36 14.22
CA TYR A 142 9.44 -8.87 14.26
C TYR A 142 8.48 -10.01 13.89
N GLY A 143 7.33 -10.07 14.56
CA GLY A 143 6.31 -11.09 14.28
C GLY A 143 5.77 -10.98 12.86
N GLU A 144 5.27 -12.09 12.32
CA GLU A 144 4.74 -12.20 10.95
C GLU A 144 3.71 -11.10 10.62
N VAL A 145 2.83 -10.76 11.57
CA VAL A 145 1.81 -9.72 11.41
C VAL A 145 2.43 -8.36 11.08
N ALA A 146 3.56 -8.01 11.72
CA ALA A 146 4.25 -6.75 11.48
C ALA A 146 4.94 -6.73 10.10
N ILE A 147 5.49 -7.86 9.67
CA ILE A 147 6.09 -8.02 8.33
C ILE A 147 5.02 -7.89 7.25
N ARG A 148 3.88 -8.58 7.42
CA ARG A 148 2.74 -8.48 6.51
C ARG A 148 2.22 -7.05 6.43
N ALA A 149 2.10 -6.35 7.56
CA ALA A 149 1.65 -4.96 7.59
C ALA A 149 2.57 -4.02 6.80
N LYS A 150 3.90 -4.21 6.86
CA LYS A 150 4.84 -3.41 6.04
C LYS A 150 4.60 -3.62 4.54
N VAL A 151 4.41 -4.87 4.12
CA VAL A 151 4.15 -5.22 2.70
C VAL A 151 2.77 -4.73 2.26
N GLU A 152 1.77 -4.85 3.11
CA GLU A 152 0.42 -4.32 2.89
C GLU A 152 0.46 -2.80 2.65
N ASN A 153 1.22 -2.05 3.44
CA ASN A 153 1.37 -0.61 3.27
C ASN A 153 2.06 -0.24 1.95
N TYR A 154 3.10 -0.99 1.57
CA TYR A 154 3.79 -0.80 0.29
C TYR A 154 2.83 -0.99 -0.90
N VAL A 155 2.04 -2.07 -0.90
CA VAL A 155 1.07 -2.32 -1.97
C VAL A 155 -0.09 -1.33 -1.94
N ARG A 156 -0.56 -0.94 -0.75
CA ARG A 156 -1.61 0.08 -0.60
C ARG A 156 -1.16 1.44 -1.15
N HIS A 157 0.09 1.82 -0.90
CA HIS A 157 0.67 3.04 -1.47
C HIS A 157 0.71 3.00 -3.00
N PHE A 158 1.15 1.87 -3.59
CA PHE A 158 1.04 1.67 -5.04
C PHE A 158 -0.41 1.83 -5.53
N MET A 159 -1.37 1.23 -4.83
CA MET A 159 -2.79 1.32 -5.20
C MET A 159 -3.35 2.74 -5.10
N SER A 160 -2.87 3.59 -4.18
CA SER A 160 -3.28 5.00 -4.13
C SER A 160 -2.79 5.82 -5.33
N LEU A 161 -1.72 5.41 -6.01
CA LEU A 161 -1.18 6.10 -7.18
C LEU A 161 -1.94 5.77 -8.47
N VAL A 162 -2.60 4.62 -8.54
CA VAL A 162 -3.36 4.17 -9.72
C VAL A 162 -4.47 5.18 -10.12
N PRO A 163 -5.39 5.60 -9.22
CA PRO A 163 -6.44 6.55 -9.59
C PRO A 163 -5.89 7.93 -9.96
N LEU A 164 -4.77 8.36 -9.35
CA LEU A 164 -4.07 9.59 -9.72
C LEU A 164 -3.56 9.53 -11.16
N TYR A 165 -2.90 8.43 -11.53
CA TYR A 165 -2.43 8.22 -12.90
C TYR A 165 -3.57 8.20 -13.92
N GLU A 166 -4.67 7.49 -13.62
CA GLU A 166 -5.85 7.45 -14.48
C GLU A 166 -6.44 8.84 -14.71
N TYR A 167 -6.51 9.65 -13.65
CA TYR A 167 -7.00 11.01 -13.75
C TYR A 167 -6.15 11.89 -14.64
N GLU A 168 -4.82 11.86 -14.47
CA GLU A 168 -3.91 12.68 -15.26
C GLU A 168 -3.94 12.31 -16.74
N ARG A 169 -4.18 11.03 -17.05
CA ARG A 169 -4.24 10.53 -18.42
C ARG A 169 -5.61 10.71 -19.09
N ASN A 170 -6.70 10.43 -18.37
CA ASN A 170 -8.05 10.31 -18.93
C ASN A 170 -9.03 11.38 -18.41
N GLY A 171 -8.63 12.21 -17.45
CA GLY A 171 -9.50 13.22 -16.79
C GLY A 171 -10.57 12.62 -15.87
N SER A 172 -10.57 11.31 -15.65
CA SER A 172 -11.45 10.58 -14.74
C SER A 172 -10.79 9.28 -14.31
N SER A 173 -11.13 8.77 -13.12
CA SER A 173 -10.67 7.47 -12.63
C SER A 173 -11.86 6.58 -12.29
N GLN A 174 -11.66 5.26 -12.43
CA GLN A 174 -12.66 4.25 -12.09
C GLN A 174 -12.44 3.65 -10.70
N LEU A 175 -11.22 3.75 -10.17
CA LEU A 175 -10.80 3.22 -8.85
C LEU A 175 -10.92 4.24 -7.71
N GLY A 176 -11.35 5.46 -8.03
CA GLY A 176 -11.58 6.56 -7.08
C GLY A 176 -12.06 7.79 -7.83
N ASP A 177 -12.60 8.78 -7.12
CA ASP A 177 -12.97 10.06 -7.73
C ASP A 177 -11.86 11.11 -7.50
N PRO A 178 -11.12 11.49 -8.56
CA PRO A 178 -10.13 12.54 -8.50
C PRO A 178 -10.71 13.94 -8.70
N ALA A 179 -12.04 14.09 -8.86
CA ALA A 179 -12.66 15.40 -8.76
C ALA A 179 -12.49 16.00 -7.35
N HIS A 180 -12.28 15.13 -6.35
CA HIS A 180 -11.70 15.47 -5.03
C HIS A 180 -10.16 15.44 -5.03
N LEU A 181 -9.47 15.60 -6.15
CA LEU A 181 -7.98 15.65 -6.27
C LEU A 181 -7.51 16.88 -7.07
N ALA A 182 -8.42 17.57 -7.76
CA ALA A 182 -8.12 18.62 -8.74
C ALA A 182 -8.75 19.99 -8.41
N SER A 183 -9.33 20.14 -7.22
CA SER A 183 -9.66 21.47 -6.72
C SER A 183 -8.33 22.16 -6.39
N GLU A 184 -7.90 23.08 -7.24
CA GLU A 184 -6.71 23.95 -7.07
C GLU A 184 -6.70 24.79 -5.76
N LYS A 185 -7.67 24.60 -4.88
CA LYS A 185 -7.68 25.18 -3.54
C LYS A 185 -6.94 24.24 -2.60
N THR A 186 -5.73 24.63 -2.22
CA THR A 186 -4.95 24.26 -1.02
C THR A 186 -5.74 23.57 0.12
N GLU A 187 -6.22 22.34 -0.08
CA GLU A 187 -6.88 21.53 0.93
C GLU A 187 -6.59 20.07 0.62
N VAL A 188 -5.88 19.41 1.53
CA VAL A 188 -5.38 18.04 1.38
C VAL A 188 -6.51 17.04 1.20
N ASP A 189 -6.37 16.26 0.13
CA ASP A 189 -7.39 15.39 -0.41
C ASP A 189 -7.14 13.91 -0.09
N GLY A 190 -8.19 13.18 0.32
CA GLY A 190 -8.15 11.90 1.03
C GLY A 190 -7.56 10.68 0.30
N TYR A 191 -6.93 10.87 -0.85
CA TYR A 191 -6.14 9.85 -1.57
C TYR A 191 -4.68 10.28 -1.82
N ALA A 192 -4.34 11.53 -1.53
CA ALA A 192 -3.01 12.09 -1.68
C ALA A 192 -2.50 12.54 -0.31
N ILE A 193 -1.96 11.59 0.44
CA ILE A 193 -0.98 11.92 1.48
C ILE A 193 0.31 11.18 1.08
N SER A 194 0.82 11.55 -0.09
CA SER A 194 2.28 11.55 -0.27
C SER A 194 2.75 12.91 0.25
N PRO A 195 3.73 12.95 1.15
CA PRO A 195 4.14 14.13 1.93
C PRO A 195 4.94 15.15 1.09
N GLY A 196 4.60 15.31 -0.19
CA GLY A 196 5.47 15.93 -1.17
C GLY A 196 4.83 17.10 -1.90
N ASP A 197 5.63 18.12 -2.14
CA ASP A 197 5.40 19.10 -3.20
C ASP A 197 4.88 18.39 -4.47
N LYS A 198 4.05 19.08 -5.27
CA LYS A 198 3.55 18.56 -6.57
C LYS A 198 4.64 17.85 -7.39
N GLU A 199 5.86 18.40 -7.34
CA GLU A 199 7.06 17.81 -7.94
C GLU A 199 7.34 16.38 -7.47
N THR A 200 7.31 16.11 -6.17
CA THR A 200 7.57 14.78 -5.58
C THR A 200 6.51 13.77 -6.01
N ARG A 201 5.24 14.18 -6.04
CA ARG A 201 4.14 13.33 -6.50
C ARG A 201 4.25 12.99 -7.98
N ASP A 202 4.49 13.99 -8.83
CA ASP A 202 4.63 13.79 -10.29
C ASP A 202 5.85 12.88 -10.59
N HIS A 203 6.90 13.04 -9.78
CA HIS A 203 8.07 12.19 -9.76
C HIS A 203 7.79 10.73 -9.34
N GLU A 204 7.05 10.51 -8.25
CA GLU A 204 6.61 9.18 -7.81
C GLU A 204 5.74 8.51 -8.87
N LEU A 205 4.84 9.28 -9.49
CA LEU A 205 3.97 8.80 -10.55
C LEU A 205 4.78 8.36 -11.77
N ALA A 206 5.78 9.15 -12.19
CA ALA A 206 6.68 8.80 -13.28
C ALA A 206 7.45 7.49 -13.03
N PHE A 207 7.77 7.19 -11.77
CA PHE A 207 8.43 5.93 -11.41
C PHE A 207 7.52 4.72 -11.48
N TYR A 208 6.30 4.85 -10.93
CA TYR A 208 5.34 3.75 -10.96
C TYR A 208 4.62 3.62 -12.30
N GLN A 209 4.75 4.59 -13.22
CA GLN A 209 4.04 4.64 -14.51
C GLN A 209 4.03 3.29 -15.24
N ASN A 210 5.18 2.69 -15.50
CA ASN A 210 5.26 1.42 -16.23
C ASN A 210 4.55 0.26 -15.50
N ARG A 211 4.58 0.26 -14.15
CA ARG A 211 3.91 -0.76 -13.33
C ARG A 211 2.41 -0.55 -13.33
N ILE A 212 1.96 0.71 -13.25
CA ILE A 212 0.55 1.08 -13.32
C ILE A 212 -0.03 0.71 -14.70
N GLU A 213 0.68 1.03 -15.78
CA GLU A 213 0.28 0.66 -17.14
C GLU A 213 0.19 -0.87 -17.32
N GLY A 214 1.13 -1.64 -16.75
CA GLY A 214 1.06 -3.10 -16.74
C GLY A 214 0.00 -3.68 -15.81
N PHE A 215 -0.42 -2.93 -14.79
CA PHE A 215 -1.46 -3.34 -13.84
C PHE A 215 -2.87 -3.10 -14.38
N ILE A 216 -3.08 -1.99 -15.09
CA ILE A 216 -4.36 -1.65 -15.71
C ILE A 216 -4.74 -2.74 -16.73
N GLY A 217 -5.98 -3.24 -16.64
CA GLY A 217 -6.47 -4.33 -17.49
C GLY A 217 -6.13 -5.74 -17.01
N THR A 218 -5.38 -5.88 -15.90
CA THR A 218 -5.21 -7.18 -15.26
C THR A 218 -6.48 -7.60 -14.50
N GLN A 219 -6.61 -8.90 -14.21
CA GLN A 219 -7.69 -9.40 -13.35
C GLN A 219 -7.64 -8.80 -11.94
N ALA A 220 -6.45 -8.50 -11.42
CA ALA A 220 -6.29 -7.85 -10.12
C ALA A 220 -6.90 -6.43 -10.15
N TYR A 221 -6.68 -5.68 -11.23
CA TYR A 221 -7.29 -4.36 -11.42
C TYR A 221 -8.83 -4.42 -11.47
N TYR A 222 -9.41 -5.33 -12.27
CA TYR A 222 -10.88 -5.49 -12.33
C TYR A 222 -11.47 -5.95 -10.99
N ASN A 223 -10.76 -6.80 -10.26
CA ASN A 223 -11.15 -7.19 -8.91
C ASN A 223 -11.19 -5.98 -7.97
N SER A 224 -10.17 -5.12 -8.01
CA SER A 224 -10.12 -3.91 -7.20
C SER A 224 -11.21 -2.91 -7.55
N LEU A 225 -11.60 -2.80 -8.82
CA LEU A 225 -12.76 -1.98 -9.24
C LEU A 225 -14.06 -2.48 -8.62
N ALA A 226 -14.32 -3.78 -8.69
CA ALA A 226 -15.52 -4.37 -8.10
C ALA A 226 -15.52 -4.24 -6.57
N ASP A 227 -14.36 -4.35 -5.93
CA ASP A 227 -14.22 -4.12 -4.48
C ASP A 227 -14.51 -2.66 -4.12
N HIS A 228 -13.97 -1.71 -4.90
CA HIS A 228 -14.23 -0.29 -4.70
C HIS A 228 -15.71 0.05 -4.85
N GLN A 229 -16.37 -0.46 -5.88
CA GLN A 229 -17.81 -0.26 -6.09
C GLN A 229 -18.65 -0.86 -4.95
N SER A 230 -18.30 -2.06 -4.50
CA SER A 230 -18.95 -2.67 -3.34
C SER A 230 -18.76 -1.80 -2.10
N MET A 231 -17.55 -1.30 -1.87
CA MET A 231 -17.22 -0.46 -0.72
C MET A 231 -18.00 0.86 -0.76
N GLN A 232 -18.03 1.55 -1.90
CA GLN A 232 -18.82 2.76 -2.12
C GLN A 232 -20.33 2.55 -1.91
N SER A 233 -20.85 1.38 -2.30
CA SER A 233 -22.26 1.07 -2.10
C SER A 233 -22.62 0.86 -0.63
N SER A 234 -21.66 0.38 0.17
CA SER A 234 -21.82 0.13 1.60
C SER A 234 -21.43 1.31 2.50
N SER A 235 -20.66 2.28 1.98
CA SER A 235 -20.16 3.41 2.76
C SER A 235 -21.27 4.44 2.99
N VAL A 236 -21.40 4.88 4.25
CA VAL A 236 -22.33 5.92 4.65
C VAL A 236 -21.67 7.29 4.44
N ILE A 237 -20.35 7.35 4.68
CA ILE A 237 -19.51 8.50 4.37
C ILE A 237 -19.15 8.44 2.88
N ARG A 238 -19.51 9.50 2.14
CA ARG A 238 -19.28 9.60 0.69
C ARG A 238 -18.25 10.66 0.39
N GLY A 239 -17.41 10.39 -0.62
CA GLY A 239 -16.41 11.34 -1.13
C GLY A 239 -15.09 11.40 -0.36
N ILE A 240 -14.90 10.56 0.66
CA ILE A 240 -13.67 10.54 1.48
C ILE A 240 -13.28 9.10 1.84
N ASP A 241 -11.98 8.80 1.75
CA ASP A 241 -11.39 7.56 2.26
C ASP A 241 -10.88 7.75 3.70
N ILE A 242 -11.74 7.41 4.67
CA ILE A 242 -11.42 7.50 6.10
C ILE A 242 -10.28 6.57 6.47
N ALA A 243 -10.24 5.37 5.88
CA ALA A 243 -9.22 4.37 6.20
C ALA A 243 -7.84 4.88 5.80
N HIS A 244 -7.73 5.56 4.66
CA HIS A 244 -6.52 6.25 4.25
C HIS A 244 -6.15 7.40 5.21
N MET A 245 -7.07 8.29 5.55
CA MET A 245 -6.80 9.40 6.48
C MET A 245 -6.30 8.92 7.85
N VAL A 246 -6.95 7.89 8.41
CA VAL A 246 -6.55 7.24 9.66
C VAL A 246 -5.17 6.60 9.52
N HIS A 247 -4.90 5.95 8.40
CA HIS A 247 -3.60 5.35 8.12
C HIS A 247 -2.49 6.41 8.14
N CYS A 248 -2.71 7.55 7.49
CA CYS A 248 -1.74 8.63 7.44
C CYS A 248 -1.49 9.24 8.81
N LEU A 249 -2.53 9.50 9.60
CA LEU A 249 -2.35 9.98 10.98
C LEU A 249 -1.61 8.97 11.88
N ARG A 250 -1.68 7.68 11.57
CA ARG A 250 -1.03 6.62 12.35
C ARG A 250 0.43 6.40 11.95
N ASN A 251 0.72 6.40 10.66
CA ASN A 251 1.98 5.88 10.12
C ASN A 251 2.89 6.96 9.54
N SER A 252 2.36 8.12 9.16
CA SER A 252 3.16 9.19 8.57
C SER A 252 3.93 9.93 9.66
N THR A 253 5.26 9.98 9.53
CA THR A 253 6.15 10.61 10.51
C THR A 253 6.37 12.10 10.25
N ASN A 254 6.15 12.57 9.01
CA ASN A 254 6.36 13.95 8.58
C ASN A 254 5.18 14.44 7.74
N LEU A 255 4.04 14.74 8.39
CA LEU A 255 2.92 15.43 7.74
C LEU A 255 3.09 16.94 7.92
N ASP A 256 2.85 17.72 6.87
CA ASP A 256 2.82 19.18 7.01
C ASP A 256 1.60 19.60 7.83
N VAL A 257 1.74 20.71 8.56
CA VAL A 257 0.73 21.20 9.50
C VAL A 257 -0.59 21.48 8.80
N ASN A 258 -0.55 22.00 7.57
CA ASN A 258 -1.76 22.29 6.79
C ASN A 258 -2.49 21.01 6.39
N GLU A 259 -1.75 19.92 6.18
CA GLU A 259 -2.30 18.62 5.81
C GLU A 259 -3.02 17.97 6.97
N VAL A 260 -2.35 17.97 8.13
CA VAL A 260 -2.96 17.49 9.37
C VAL A 260 -4.23 18.28 9.68
N GLU A 261 -4.21 19.61 9.47
CA GLU A 261 -5.38 20.45 9.70
C GLU A 261 -6.54 20.11 8.78
N ALA A 262 -6.28 19.95 7.48
CA ALA A 262 -7.29 19.55 6.50
C ALA A 262 -7.89 18.17 6.81
N ILE A 263 -7.07 17.21 7.26
CA ILE A 263 -7.52 15.88 7.67
C ILE A 263 -8.51 15.99 8.84
N TYR A 264 -8.13 16.68 9.92
CA TYR A 264 -9.01 16.83 11.08
C TYR A 264 -10.26 17.64 10.77
N LYS A 265 -10.16 18.70 9.96
CA LYS A 265 -11.30 19.52 9.52
C LYS A 265 -12.32 18.67 8.77
N ARG A 266 -11.89 17.84 7.82
CA ARG A 266 -12.79 17.00 7.02
C ARG A 266 -13.43 15.89 7.82
N LEU A 267 -12.67 15.23 8.70
CA LEU A 267 -13.24 14.25 9.62
C LEU A 267 -14.31 14.89 10.50
N ASP A 268 -14.09 16.10 11.00
CA ASP A 268 -15.10 16.84 11.75
C ASP A 268 -16.33 17.20 10.88
N GLU A 269 -16.15 17.72 9.66
CA GLU A 269 -17.27 18.13 8.80
C GLU A 269 -18.15 16.96 8.33
N GLN A 270 -17.57 15.77 8.16
CA GLN A 270 -18.21 14.65 7.49
C GLN A 270 -18.76 13.59 8.45
N VAL A 271 -18.20 13.52 9.65
CA VAL A 271 -18.70 12.64 10.71
C VAL A 271 -19.70 13.44 11.53
N VAL A 272 -20.99 13.27 11.24
CA VAL A 272 -22.09 13.97 11.92
C VAL A 272 -23.12 12.99 12.48
N THR A 273 -23.47 11.94 11.73
CA THR A 273 -24.49 10.96 12.13
C THR A 273 -23.90 9.77 12.89
N ASP A 274 -24.73 9.05 13.64
CA ASP A 274 -24.29 7.87 14.40
C ASP A 274 -23.78 6.74 13.50
N GLU A 275 -24.35 6.58 12.31
CA GLU A 275 -23.90 5.59 11.31
C GLU A 275 -22.50 5.95 10.80
N GLN A 276 -22.24 7.23 10.52
CA GLN A 276 -20.94 7.75 10.10
C GLN A 276 -19.88 7.59 11.20
N VAL A 277 -20.25 7.84 12.46
CA VAL A 277 -19.36 7.56 13.61
C VAL A 277 -19.04 6.08 13.68
N THR A 278 -20.00 5.19 13.43
CA THR A 278 -19.78 3.73 13.46
C THR A 278 -18.83 3.29 12.35
N GLU A 279 -18.97 3.87 11.16
CA GLU A 279 -18.04 3.65 10.03
C GLU A 279 -16.63 4.14 10.35
N LEU A 280 -16.48 5.34 10.93
CA LEU A 280 -15.19 5.83 11.42
C LEU A 280 -14.57 4.85 12.42
N LEU A 281 -15.34 4.39 13.41
CA LEU A 281 -14.86 3.44 14.42
C LEU A 281 -14.47 2.08 13.83
N ALA A 282 -15.09 1.66 12.73
CA ALA A 282 -14.72 0.43 12.01
C ALA A 282 -13.30 0.51 11.43
N SER A 283 -12.86 1.70 11.00
CA SER A 283 -11.46 1.95 10.56
C SER A 283 -10.45 2.10 11.71
N LEU A 284 -10.92 2.17 12.96
CA LEU A 284 -10.11 2.37 14.16
C LEU A 284 -10.31 1.22 15.15
N PRO A 285 -9.90 -0.02 14.84
CA PRO A 285 -10.10 -1.15 15.75
C PRO A 285 -9.30 -0.96 17.06
N GLN A 286 -9.88 -1.38 18.20
CA GLN A 286 -9.25 -1.25 19.51
C GLN A 286 -7.92 -2.02 19.61
N SER A 287 -7.78 -3.12 18.87
CA SER A 287 -6.54 -3.90 18.78
C SER A 287 -5.37 -3.13 18.17
N GLN A 288 -5.64 -2.07 17.40
CA GLN A 288 -4.63 -1.22 16.75
C GLN A 288 -4.48 0.15 17.44
N GLY A 289 -4.85 0.23 18.73
CA GLY A 289 -4.77 1.48 19.51
C GLY A 289 -6.05 2.34 19.45
N GLY A 290 -7.12 1.88 18.78
CA GLY A 290 -8.41 2.56 18.77
C GLY A 290 -8.29 4.02 18.33
N LEU A 291 -8.79 4.94 19.16
CA LEU A 291 -8.79 6.39 18.88
C LEU A 291 -7.43 7.08 19.07
N GLN A 292 -6.37 6.35 19.42
CA GLN A 292 -5.05 6.94 19.71
C GLN A 292 -4.49 7.80 18.56
N PRO A 293 -4.57 7.42 17.26
CA PRO A 293 -4.10 8.26 16.16
C PRO A 293 -4.81 9.62 16.11
N LEU A 294 -6.12 9.64 16.39
CA LEU A 294 -6.92 10.88 16.45
C LEU A 294 -6.64 11.68 17.74
N ALA A 295 -6.31 11.00 18.84
CA ALA A 295 -6.04 11.66 20.12
C ALA A 295 -4.75 12.50 20.10
N TYR A 296 -3.81 12.21 19.19
CA TYR A 296 -2.61 13.03 19.03
C TYR A 296 -2.92 14.47 18.62
N GLY A 297 -4.06 14.71 17.95
CA GLY A 297 -4.53 16.05 17.61
C GLY A 297 -4.71 16.98 18.82
N PHE A 298 -4.94 16.44 20.03
CA PHE A 298 -5.05 17.23 21.26
C PHE A 298 -3.76 17.97 21.62
N TYR A 299 -2.60 17.44 21.23
CA TYR A 299 -1.29 17.99 21.59
C TYR A 299 -0.65 18.78 20.44
N HIS A 300 -1.36 18.94 19.33
CA HIS A 300 -0.84 19.64 18.17
C HIS A 300 -0.64 21.14 18.46
N PRO A 301 0.43 21.80 17.97
CA PRO A 301 0.66 23.24 18.19
C PRO A 301 -0.45 24.15 17.63
N SER A 302 -1.04 23.81 16.48
CA SER A 302 -2.15 24.57 15.87
C SER A 302 -3.42 24.48 16.73
N PRO A 303 -4.04 25.63 17.12
CA PRO A 303 -5.31 25.65 17.84
C PRO A 303 -6.48 25.11 17.02
N ALA A 304 -6.45 25.26 15.69
CA ALA A 304 -7.52 24.77 14.81
C ALA A 304 -7.60 23.24 14.84
N ILE A 305 -6.46 22.55 14.74
CA ILE A 305 -6.39 21.08 14.86
C ILE A 305 -6.95 20.62 16.22
N ARG A 306 -6.55 21.28 17.31
CA ARG A 306 -7.08 20.94 18.65
C ARG A 306 -8.59 21.10 18.72
N LEU A 307 -9.14 22.17 18.14
CA LEU A 307 -10.58 22.43 18.07
C LEU A 307 -11.32 21.33 17.30
N TYR A 308 -10.88 21.01 16.07
CA TYR A 308 -11.49 19.96 15.26
C TYR A 308 -11.42 18.59 15.96
N THR A 309 -10.30 18.29 16.62
CA THR A 309 -10.14 17.05 17.38
C THR A 309 -11.14 16.96 18.53
N VAL A 310 -11.34 18.03 19.30
CA VAL A 310 -12.31 18.06 20.40
C VAL A 310 -13.74 17.90 19.89
N ARG A 311 -14.12 18.60 18.81
CA ARG A 311 -15.45 18.49 18.20
C ARG A 311 -15.72 17.06 17.70
N LEU A 312 -14.74 16.46 17.04
CA LEU A 312 -14.83 15.07 16.58
C LEU A 312 -15.01 14.10 17.76
N PHE A 313 -14.23 14.25 18.84
CA PHE A 313 -14.37 13.39 20.02
C PHE A 313 -15.71 13.58 20.76
N GLN A 314 -16.28 14.78 20.78
CA GLN A 314 -17.62 15.01 21.33
C GLN A 314 -18.69 14.27 20.52
N LYS A 315 -18.59 14.29 19.19
CA LYS A 315 -19.51 13.54 18.31
C LYS A 315 -19.36 12.03 18.52
N ILE A 316 -18.12 11.55 18.64
CA ILE A 316 -17.85 10.13 18.95
C ILE A 316 -18.41 9.76 20.33
N GLU A 317 -18.25 10.61 21.35
CA GLU A 317 -18.79 10.37 22.70
C GLU A 317 -20.33 10.28 22.71
N GLY A 318 -21.01 11.00 21.81
CA GLY A 318 -22.47 10.97 21.65
C GLY A 318 -23.03 9.62 21.19
N ASN A 319 -22.24 8.83 20.44
CA ASN A 319 -22.64 7.50 19.98
C ASN A 319 -22.43 6.44 21.09
N GLN A 320 -23.38 5.50 21.24
CA GLN A 320 -23.30 4.40 22.21
C GLN A 320 -22.01 3.57 22.11
N ALA A 321 -21.55 3.28 20.88
CA ALA A 321 -20.29 2.56 20.65
C ALA A 321 -19.09 3.47 20.90
N GLY A 322 -19.14 4.72 20.44
CA GLY A 322 -18.04 5.68 20.56
C GLY A 322 -17.74 6.10 22.00
N SER A 323 -18.76 6.21 22.87
CA SER A 323 -18.55 6.46 24.31
C SER A 323 -17.65 5.42 24.97
N ARG A 324 -17.79 4.14 24.58
CA ARG A 324 -16.91 3.06 25.08
C ARG A 324 -15.48 3.23 24.57
N TYR A 325 -15.32 3.63 23.31
CA TYR A 325 -14.02 3.91 22.72
C TYR A 325 -13.32 5.06 23.42
N VAL A 326 -14.01 6.18 23.66
CA VAL A 326 -13.45 7.34 24.39
C VAL A 326 -13.01 6.94 25.80
N ARG A 327 -13.82 6.18 26.53
CA ARG A 327 -13.45 5.66 27.87
C ARG A 327 -12.30 4.66 27.86
N SER A 328 -12.09 3.95 26.74
CA SER A 328 -10.98 3.01 26.59
C SER A 328 -9.65 3.70 26.22
N THR A 329 -9.67 4.99 25.89
CA THR A 329 -8.44 5.75 25.59
C THR A 329 -7.59 5.94 26.84
N ASN A 330 -6.28 6.15 26.65
CA ASN A 330 -5.34 6.41 27.74
C ASN A 330 -5.81 7.59 28.62
N PHE A 331 -5.59 7.49 29.93
CA PHE A 331 -5.91 8.54 30.92
C PHE A 331 -5.40 9.92 30.51
N PHE A 332 -4.20 10.02 29.93
CA PHE A 332 -3.67 11.29 29.44
C PHE A 332 -4.52 11.92 28.33
N HIS A 333 -5.07 11.12 27.42
CA HIS A 333 -5.97 11.58 26.37
C HIS A 333 -7.32 12.01 26.94
N GLN A 334 -7.83 11.30 27.95
CA GLN A 334 -9.07 11.65 28.64
C GLN A 334 -8.96 13.00 29.38
N CYS A 335 -7.84 13.23 30.07
CA CYS A 335 -7.56 14.51 30.72
C CYS A 335 -7.42 15.64 29.69
N ALA A 336 -6.67 15.42 28.60
CA ALA A 336 -6.50 16.41 27.54
C ALA A 336 -7.85 16.78 26.91
N PHE A 337 -8.68 15.79 26.57
CA PHE A 337 -10.02 16.01 26.05
C PHE A 337 -10.88 16.81 27.03
N SER A 338 -10.90 16.43 28.31
CA SER A 338 -11.67 17.15 29.34
C SER A 338 -11.23 18.61 29.48
N ASN A 339 -9.92 18.87 29.52
CA ASN A 339 -9.37 20.22 29.65
C ASN A 339 -9.66 21.08 28.43
N LEU A 340 -9.43 20.55 27.22
CA LEU A 340 -9.64 21.28 25.98
C LEU A 340 -11.13 21.52 25.69
N ARG A 341 -12.02 20.64 26.16
CA ARG A 341 -13.48 20.84 26.08
C ARG A 341 -13.93 22.11 26.82
N TYR A 342 -13.30 22.46 27.93
CA TYR A 342 -13.58 23.73 28.61
C TYR A 342 -12.93 24.94 27.92
N ALA A 343 -11.79 24.75 27.27
CA ALA A 343 -11.08 25.80 26.55
C ALA A 343 -11.74 26.17 25.21
N PHE A 344 -12.44 25.23 24.58
CA PHE A 344 -13.16 25.40 23.33
C PHE A 344 -14.65 25.08 23.50
N PRO A 345 -15.44 25.98 24.12
CA PRO A 345 -16.88 25.83 24.16
C PRO A 345 -17.43 25.88 22.73
N CYS A 346 -18.14 24.83 22.34
CA CYS A 346 -18.77 24.70 21.02
C CYS A 346 -20.08 25.47 20.95
#